data_AF-A0A519KXK5-F1
#
_entry.id   AF-A0A519KXK5-F1
#
_cell.length_a   1.000
_cell.length_b   1.000
_cell.length_c   1.000
_cell.angle_alpha   90.00
_cell.angle_beta   90.00
_cell.angle_gamma   90.00
#
_symmetry.space_group_name_H-M   'P 1'
#
loop_
_entity.id
_entity.type
_entity.pdbx_description
1 polymer ?
#
loop_
_entity_poly.entity_id
_entity_poly.type
_entity_poly.pdbx_seq_one_letter_code
_entity_poly.pdbx_strand_id
1 'polypeptide(L)' 'VFLNPGEEKEASITIDKTALSFFDADKHEWVAEPGDFEALIGNSSDAIKTKVKFTLK' A
#
# COMPACT_ATOMS: atom_id res chain seq x y z
N VAL A 1 13.65 8.70 -4.22
CA VAL A 1 13.98 9.83 -3.33
C VAL A 1 15.49 10.01 -3.35
N PHE A 2 16.00 11.23 -3.52
CA PHE A 2 17.43 11.53 -3.43
C PHE A 2 17.72 12.29 -2.14
N LEU A 3 18.76 11.87 -1.42
CA LEU A 3 19.17 12.40 -0.12
C LEU A 3 20.68 12.65 -0.13
N ASN A 4 21.11 13.78 0.42
CA ASN A 4 22.51 14.02 0.73
C ASN A 4 22.93 13.18 1.96
N PRO A 5 24.24 12.99 2.19
CA PRO A 5 24.72 12.33 3.41
C PRO A 5 24.17 13.01 4.67
N GLY A 6 23.49 12.24 5.52
CA GLY A 6 22.87 12.72 6.77
C GLY A 6 21.51 13.41 6.60
N GLU A 7 20.99 13.53 5.37
CA GLU A 7 19.66 14.09 5.11
C GLU A 7 18.56 13.03 5.31
N GLU A 8 17.47 13.43 5.97
CA GLU A 8 16.25 12.64 6.11
C GLU A 8 15.08 13.36 5.44
N LYS A 9 14.17 12.59 4.83
CA LYS A 9 12.92 13.10 4.26
C LYS A 9 11.77 12.17 4.60
N GLU A 10 10.61 12.76 4.84
CA GLU A 10 9.36 12.03 4.89
C GLU A 10 8.91 11.66 3.48
N ALA A 11 8.53 10.41 3.28
CA ALA A 11 7.92 9.94 2.04
C ALA A 11 6.46 9.55 2.33
N SER A 12 5.52 10.23 1.68
CA SER A 12 4.10 9.95 1.82
C SER A 12 3.61 9.07 0.67
N ILE A 13 2.90 7.99 1.00
CA ILE A 13 2.23 7.10 0.05
C ILE A 13 0.76 7.08 0.40
N THR A 14 -0.09 7.35 -0.58
CA THR A 14 -1.54 7.29 -0.42
C THR A 14 -2.06 5.97 -0.97
N ILE A 15 -2.77 5.21 -0.14
CA ILE A 15 -3.51 4.01 -0.55
C ILE A 15 -4.99 4.38 -0.58
N ASP A 16 -5.56 4.46 -1.77
CA ASP A 16 -7.00 4.65 -1.96
C ASP A 16 -7.71 3.33 -2.24
N LYS A 17 -9.04 3.39 -2.43
CA LYS A 17 -9.85 2.20 -2.73
C LYS A 17 -9.35 1.45 -3.97
N THR A 18 -8.87 2.17 -4.99
CA THR A 18 -8.46 1.56 -6.26
C THR A 18 -7.19 0.72 -6.12
N ALA A 19 -6.28 1.14 -5.23
CA ALA A 19 -5.09 0.37 -4.88
C ALA A 19 -5.39 -0.95 -4.15
N LEU A 20 -6.59 -1.07 -3.58
CA LEU A 20 -7.09 -2.26 -2.88
C LEU A 20 -8.09 -3.05 -3.73
N SER A 21 -8.42 -2.58 -4.93
CA SER A 21 -9.40 -3.21 -5.81
C SER A 21 -8.79 -4.36 -6.62
N PHE A 22 -9.61 -5.33 -6.94
CA PHE A 22 -9.39 -6.28 -8.03
C PHE A 22 -10.50 -6.13 -9.07
N PHE A 23 -10.27 -6.65 -10.28
CA PHE A 23 -11.28 -6.66 -11.32
C PHE A 23 -12.22 -7.86 -11.14
N ASP A 24 -13.50 -7.59 -10.93
CA ASP A 24 -14.56 -8.60 -10.87
C ASP A 24 -15.13 -8.78 -12.29
N ALA A 25 -14.88 -9.94 -12.89
CA ALA A 25 -15.27 -10.23 -14.26
C ALA A 25 -16.79 -10.45 -14.41
N ASP A 26 -17.47 -10.92 -13.36
CA ASP A 26 -18.91 -11.14 -13.38
C ASP A 26 -19.67 -9.81 -13.31
N LYS A 27 -19.16 -8.86 -12.52
CA LYS A 27 -19.69 -7.50 -12.43
C LYS A 27 -19.16 -6.55 -13.52
N HIS A 28 -18.07 -6.94 -14.19
CA HIS A 28 -17.35 -6.11 -15.17
C HIS A 28 -16.89 -4.76 -14.58
N GLU A 29 -16.39 -4.75 -13.35
CA GLU A 29 -15.97 -3.53 -12.65
C GLU A 29 -14.81 -3.77 -11.68
N TRP A 30 -14.17 -2.69 -11.23
CA TRP A 30 -13.15 -2.74 -10.18
C TRP A 30 -13.81 -2.68 -8.80
N VAL A 31 -13.61 -3.72 -8.00
CA VAL A 31 -14.23 -3.87 -6.68
C VAL A 31 -13.14 -3.98 -5.63
N ALA A 32 -13.31 -3.26 -4.51
CA ALA A 32 -12.51 -3.47 -3.31
C ALA A 32 -13.41 -4.06 -2.24
N GLU A 33 -13.00 -5.18 -1.65
CA GLU A 33 -13.75 -5.88 -0.62
C GLU A 33 -13.38 -5.33 0.77
N PRO A 34 -14.37 -5.05 1.63
CA PRO A 34 -14.11 -4.73 3.03
C PRO A 34 -13.33 -5.86 3.71
N GLY A 35 -12.38 -5.51 4.56
CA GLY A 35 -11.53 -6.48 5.22
C GLY A 35 -10.28 -5.90 5.84
N ASP A 36 -9.50 -6.77 6.46
CA ASP A 36 -8.21 -6.43 7.08
C ASP A 36 -7.08 -6.56 6.06
N PHE A 37 -6.27 -5.51 5.96
CA PHE A 37 -5.11 -5.41 5.10
C PHE A 37 -3.84 -5.13 5.93
N GLU A 38 -2.67 -5.48 5.37
CA GLU A 38 -1.36 -5.17 5.95
C GLU A 38 -0.50 -4.46 4.91
N ALA A 39 -0.14 -3.21 5.17
CA ALA A 39 0.84 -2.49 4.38
C ALA A 39 2.25 -2.97 4.77
N LEU A 40 3.01 -3.45 3.78
CA LEU A 40 4.39 -3.89 3.93
C LEU A 40 5.32 -2.80 3.36
N ILE A 41 6.18 -2.24 4.21
CA ILE A 41 7.05 -1.11 3.85
C ILE A 41 8.51 -1.56 3.95
N GLY A 42 9.25 -1.41 2.86
CA GLY A 42 10.64 -1.85 2.74
C GLY A 42 11.34 -1.19 1.56
N ASN A 43 12.62 -1.50 1.37
CA ASN A 43 13.39 -1.03 0.23
C ASN A 43 13.36 -2.00 -0.97
N SER A 44 12.86 -3.22 -0.77
CA SER A 44 12.53 -4.20 -1.81
C SER A 44 11.39 -5.11 -1.33
N SER A 45 10.78 -5.88 -2.23
CA SER A 45 9.67 -6.78 -1.91
C SER A 45 10.05 -7.93 -0.97
N ASP A 46 11.34 -8.29 -0.93
CA ASP A 46 11.92 -9.29 -0.04
C ASP A 46 12.61 -8.69 1.20
N ALA A 47 12.79 -7.36 1.27
CA ALA A 47 13.40 -6.65 2.40
C ALA A 47 12.43 -5.69 3.10
N ILE A 48 11.41 -6.27 3.73
CA ILE A 48 10.40 -5.53 4.50
C ILE A 48 10.98 -5.07 5.85
N LYS A 49 10.77 -3.80 6.21
CA LYS A 49 11.25 -3.17 7.44
C LYS A 49 10.13 -2.87 8.43
N THR A 50 8.95 -2.53 7.94
CA THR A 50 7.79 -2.15 8.75
C THR A 50 6.52 -2.77 8.19
N LYS A 51 5.58 -3.09 9.08
CA LYS A 51 4.24 -3.60 8.74
C LYS A 51 3.19 -2.78 9.47
N VAL A 52 2.13 -2.40 8.77
CA VAL A 52 1.02 -1.61 9.35
C VAL A 52 -0.31 -2.27 8.99
N LYS A 53 -1.12 -2.63 9.99
CA LYS A 53 -2.45 -3.20 9.78
C LYS A 53 -3.50 -2.10 9.70
N PHE A 54 -4.45 -2.26 8.80
CA PHE A 54 -5.61 -1.37 8.66
C PHE A 54 -6.82 -2.13 8.12
N THR A 55 -8.01 -1.60 8.36
CA THR A 55 -9.27 -2.22 7.92
C THR A 55 -9.95 -1.31 6.90
N LEU A 56 -10.27 -1.86 5.73
CA LEU A 56 -11.20 -1.25 4.79
C LEU A 56 -12.61 -1.57 5.26
N LYS A 57 -13.39 -0.54 5.59
CA LYS A 57 -14.79 -0.66 5.99
C LYS A 57 -15.73 -0.70 4.79
#